data_AF-A0A526QAG6-F1
#
_entry.id   AF-A0A526QAG6-F1
#
_cell.length_a   1.000
_cell.length_b   1.000
_cell.length_c   1.000
_cell.angle_alpha   90.00
_cell.angle_beta   90.00
_cell.angle_gamma   90.00
#
_symmetry.space_group_name_H-M   'P 1'
#
loop_
_entity.id
_entity.type
_entity.pdbx_description
1 polymer ?
#
loop_
_entity_poly.entity_id
_entity_poly.type
_entity_poly.pdbx_seq_one_letter_code
_entity_poly.pdbx_strand_id
1 'polypeptide(L)'
;KDHHEGYISWDEYERNQKQLALNNYGRAGGVKSGRGGKALLSGIMTCARCGRRLSVSYTGNPQSRPVYRCDKPNLMMGLPRCMTFGGPRVDVAVARELLRAVEPLAIEAAFEAERMRRERQDDQRQILDLELQQARYEANLAERRYAACDPDNRLIAAQLEKSWETTL
;
A
#
# COMPACT_ATOMS: atom_id res chain seq x y z
N LYS A 1 -22.87 1.14 -22.56
CA LYS A 1 -22.10 1.87 -21.52
C LYS A 1 -23.12 2.41 -20.54
N ASP A 2 -22.85 2.37 -19.23
CA ASP A 2 -23.70 2.98 -18.19
C ASP A 2 -25.11 2.39 -18.03
N HIS A 3 -25.28 1.08 -18.25
CA HIS A 3 -26.56 0.40 -17.97
C HIS A 3 -26.79 0.15 -16.47
N HIS A 4 -25.70 0.11 -15.67
CA HIS A 4 -25.72 -0.07 -14.22
C HIS A 4 -24.62 0.77 -13.58
N GLU A 5 -24.82 1.13 -12.31
CA GLU A 5 -23.76 1.74 -11.50
C GLU A 5 -22.62 0.73 -11.32
N GLY A 6 -21.42 1.13 -11.75
CA GLY A 6 -20.24 0.29 -11.69
C GLY A 6 -19.63 0.27 -10.29
N TYR A 7 -19.09 -0.89 -9.89
CA TYR A 7 -18.31 -1.01 -8.63
C TYR A 7 -17.06 -0.13 -8.60
N ILE A 8 -16.55 0.26 -9.76
CA ILE A 8 -15.40 1.15 -9.95
C ILE A 8 -15.68 2.11 -11.10
N SER A 9 -15.01 3.26 -11.09
CA SER A 9 -15.11 4.22 -12.19
C SER A 9 -14.53 3.67 -13.50
N TRP A 10 -14.96 4.22 -14.63
CA TRP A 10 -14.41 3.84 -15.95
C TRP A 10 -12.89 4.07 -16.03
N ASP A 11 -12.41 5.19 -15.48
CA ASP A 11 -10.98 5.51 -15.45
C ASP A 11 -10.18 4.52 -14.60
N GLU A 12 -10.75 4.06 -13.49
CA GLU A 12 -10.15 3.03 -12.65
C GLU A 12 -10.12 1.68 -13.36
N TYR A 13 -11.19 1.31 -14.07
CA TYR A 13 -11.20 0.13 -14.92
C TYR A 13 -10.09 0.17 -15.97
N GLU A 14 -9.96 1.27 -16.72
CA GLU A 14 -8.91 1.39 -17.74
C GLU A 14 -7.49 1.34 -17.16
N ARG A 15 -7.28 1.98 -16.00
CA ARG A 15 -6.02 1.90 -15.26
C ARG A 15 -5.69 0.46 -14.87
N ASN A 16 -6.68 -0.28 -14.36
CA ASN A 16 -6.54 -1.68 -13.97
C ASN A 16 -6.21 -2.56 -15.19
N GLN A 17 -6.88 -2.35 -16.33
CA GLN A 17 -6.58 -3.08 -17.57
C GLN A 17 -5.14 -2.86 -18.04
N LYS A 18 -4.64 -1.62 -18.00
CA LYS A 18 -3.23 -1.30 -18.34
C LYS A 18 -2.26 -2.01 -17.39
N GLN A 19 -2.52 -1.97 -16.09
CA GLN A 19 -1.66 -2.62 -15.10
C GLN A 19 -1.63 -4.14 -15.27
N LEU A 20 -2.79 -4.77 -15.51
CA LEU A 20 -2.88 -6.21 -15.77
C LEU A 20 -2.12 -6.61 -17.03
N ALA A 21 -2.21 -5.81 -18.10
CA ALA A 21 -1.45 -6.02 -19.32
C ALA A 21 0.06 -5.93 -19.10
N LEU A 22 0.53 -4.96 -18.29
CA LEU A 22 1.95 -4.83 -17.91
C LEU A 22 2.44 -5.99 -17.05
N ASN A 23 1.60 -6.46 -16.12
CA ASN A 23 1.91 -7.56 -15.21
C ASN A 23 1.82 -8.94 -15.90
N ASN A 24 1.28 -9.00 -17.12
CA ASN A 24 1.06 -10.25 -17.82
C ASN A 24 2.37 -11.00 -18.05
N TYR A 25 2.48 -12.16 -17.41
CA TYR A 25 3.71 -12.95 -17.38
C TYR A 25 3.99 -13.58 -18.74
N GLY A 26 5.22 -13.41 -19.25
CA GLY A 26 5.73 -14.22 -20.35
C GLY A 26 5.79 -13.54 -21.72
N ARG A 27 5.43 -12.26 -21.86
CA ARG A 27 5.76 -11.52 -23.08
C ARG A 27 7.28 -11.37 -23.25
N ALA A 28 7.78 -11.70 -24.43
CA ALA A 28 9.15 -11.38 -24.82
C ALA A 28 9.35 -9.86 -24.73
N GLY A 29 10.41 -9.42 -24.05
CA GLY A 29 10.66 -7.99 -23.80
C GLY A 29 9.78 -7.32 -22.75
N GLY A 30 8.68 -7.95 -22.29
CA GLY A 30 7.80 -7.40 -21.25
C GLY A 30 8.41 -7.41 -19.85
N VAL A 31 7.90 -6.54 -18.97
CA VAL A 31 8.22 -6.52 -17.53
C VAL A 31 7.68 -7.82 -16.91
N LYS A 32 8.47 -8.45 -16.03
CA LYS A 32 8.01 -9.63 -15.29
C LYS A 32 7.16 -9.16 -14.12
N SER A 33 5.98 -9.75 -13.92
CA SER A 33 5.20 -9.53 -12.69
C SER A 33 6.04 -9.86 -11.46
N GLY A 34 5.95 -9.01 -10.44
CA GLY A 34 6.54 -9.26 -9.13
C GLY A 34 5.86 -10.45 -8.47
N ARG A 35 6.49 -11.64 -8.52
CA ARG A 35 6.01 -12.87 -7.89
C ARG A 35 6.57 -13.07 -6.46
N GLY A 36 7.00 -11.98 -5.83
CA GLY A 36 7.70 -11.99 -4.54
C GLY A 36 9.15 -12.53 -4.60
N GLY A 37 9.76 -12.60 -3.42
CA GLY A 37 11.13 -13.09 -3.21
C GLY A 37 12.18 -12.00 -2.99
N LYS A 38 13.42 -12.41 -2.66
CA LYS A 38 14.52 -11.51 -2.26
C LYS A 38 15.38 -10.98 -3.43
N ALA A 39 15.15 -11.42 -4.66
CA ALA A 39 15.92 -10.97 -5.83
C ALA A 39 15.41 -9.62 -6.36
N LEU A 40 16.25 -8.59 -6.29
CA LEU A 40 15.90 -7.24 -6.74
C LEU A 40 15.68 -7.15 -8.26
N LEU A 41 16.51 -7.85 -9.03
CA LEU A 41 16.59 -7.71 -10.49
C LEU A 41 15.88 -8.84 -11.23
N SER A 42 14.92 -9.49 -10.56
CA SER A 42 14.13 -10.59 -11.12
C SER A 42 13.43 -10.17 -12.41
N GLY A 43 13.85 -10.76 -13.53
CA GLY A 43 13.25 -10.49 -14.83
C GLY A 43 13.74 -9.22 -15.54
N ILE A 44 14.68 -8.48 -14.94
CA ILE A 44 15.28 -7.28 -15.54
C ILE A 44 16.57 -7.64 -16.29
N MET A 45 17.42 -8.48 -15.69
CA MET A 45 18.73 -8.79 -16.26
C MET A 45 18.66 -9.70 -17.50
N THR A 46 19.52 -9.42 -18.48
CA THR A 46 19.75 -10.25 -19.66
C THR A 46 21.19 -10.77 -19.71
N CYS A 47 21.36 -11.98 -20.23
CA CYS A 47 22.66 -12.60 -20.44
C CYS A 47 23.41 -11.88 -21.58
N ALA A 48 24.57 -11.28 -21.28
CA ALA A 48 25.39 -10.63 -22.31
C ALA A 48 25.90 -11.59 -23.41
N ARG A 49 25.93 -12.91 -23.15
CA ARG A 49 26.40 -13.91 -24.12
C ARG A 49 25.35 -14.35 -25.13
N CYS A 50 24.07 -14.44 -24.72
CA CYS A 50 23.02 -14.99 -25.56
C CYS A 50 21.76 -14.12 -25.65
N GLY A 51 21.76 -12.93 -25.03
CA GLY A 51 20.64 -11.98 -25.00
C GLY A 51 19.43 -12.43 -24.18
N ARG A 52 19.38 -13.68 -23.71
CA ARG A 52 18.22 -14.21 -22.99
C ARG A 52 18.16 -13.68 -21.56
N ARG A 53 16.94 -13.41 -21.09
CA ARG A 53 16.66 -12.99 -19.71
C ARG A 53 17.12 -14.03 -18.69
N LEU A 54 17.73 -13.56 -17.60
CA LEU A 54 18.14 -14.42 -16.50
C LEU A 54 16.92 -14.85 -15.68
N SER A 55 16.90 -16.12 -15.28
CA SER A 55 15.99 -16.64 -14.26
C SER A 55 16.59 -16.44 -12.87
N VAL A 56 15.72 -16.40 -11.87
CA VAL A 56 16.11 -16.41 -10.46
C VAL A 56 15.85 -17.80 -9.92
N SER A 57 16.84 -18.33 -9.24
CA SER A 57 16.70 -19.51 -8.40
C SER A 57 17.08 -19.17 -6.97
N TYR A 58 16.63 -19.99 -6.04
CA TYR A 58 16.80 -19.77 -4.62
C TYR A 58 17.56 -20.96 -4.06
N THR A 59 18.72 -20.71 -3.46
CA THR A 59 19.63 -21.76 -2.97
C THR A 59 19.97 -21.53 -1.50
N GLY A 60 20.24 -22.61 -0.78
CA GLY A 60 20.54 -22.59 0.66
C GLY A 60 19.28 -22.75 1.50
N ASN A 61 19.33 -23.66 2.46
CA ASN A 61 18.33 -23.86 3.50
C ASN A 61 19.04 -23.64 4.85
N PRO A 62 18.57 -22.78 5.78
CA PRO A 62 17.31 -22.04 5.81
C PRO A 62 17.33 -20.61 5.24
N GLN A 63 18.50 -19.97 5.10
CA GLN A 63 18.60 -18.64 4.49
C GLN A 63 18.68 -18.75 2.97
N SER A 64 17.51 -18.91 2.35
CA SER A 64 17.35 -18.93 0.90
C SER A 64 17.88 -17.64 0.25
N ARG A 65 18.92 -17.77 -0.57
CA ARG A 65 19.58 -16.66 -1.28
C ARG A 65 19.28 -16.71 -2.77
N PRO A 66 19.03 -15.55 -3.41
CA PRO A 66 18.78 -15.50 -4.84
C PRO A 66 20.08 -15.77 -5.63
N VAL A 67 19.94 -16.53 -6.70
CA VAL A 67 20.98 -16.88 -7.67
C VAL A 67 20.43 -16.64 -9.07
N TYR A 68 21.07 -15.74 -9.82
CA TYR A 68 20.72 -15.43 -11.20
C TYR A 68 21.37 -16.46 -12.14
N ARG A 69 20.59 -16.98 -13.08
CA ARG A 69 21.04 -18.03 -14.01
C ARG A 69 20.54 -17.79 -15.43
N CYS A 70 21.39 -18.09 -16.40
CA CYS A 70 20.96 -18.18 -17.79
C CYS A 70 20.43 -19.60 -18.06
N ASP A 71 19.18 -19.88 -17.66
CA ASP A 71 18.65 -21.25 -17.67
C ASP A 71 18.19 -21.75 -19.05
N LYS A 72 17.83 -20.84 -19.97
CA LYS A 72 17.21 -21.21 -21.25
C LYS A 72 18.05 -22.15 -22.13
N PRO A 73 19.35 -21.95 -22.36
CA PRO A 73 20.16 -22.90 -23.14
C PRO A 73 20.16 -24.31 -22.55
N ASN A 74 20.24 -24.41 -21.22
CA ASN A 74 20.25 -25.68 -20.52
C ASN A 74 18.90 -26.39 -20.56
N LEU A 75 17.81 -25.67 -20.29
CA LEU A 75 16.46 -26.25 -20.26
C LEU A 75 15.93 -26.64 -21.65
N MET A 76 16.29 -25.89 -22.70
CA MET A 76 15.74 -26.11 -24.05
C MET A 76 16.62 -27.03 -24.91
N MET A 77 17.93 -27.06 -24.69
CA MET A 77 18.91 -27.67 -25.60
C MET A 77 19.89 -28.60 -24.89
N GLY A 78 19.77 -28.80 -23.57
CA GLY A 78 20.72 -29.61 -22.79
C GLY A 78 22.13 -29.01 -22.69
N LEU A 79 22.32 -27.76 -23.14
CA LEU A 79 23.64 -27.12 -23.16
C LEU A 79 24.07 -26.63 -21.76
N PRO A 80 25.38 -26.38 -21.54
CA PRO A 80 25.83 -25.68 -20.35
C PRO A 80 25.17 -24.30 -20.21
N ARG A 81 24.94 -23.85 -18.98
CA ARG A 81 24.45 -22.49 -18.71
C ARG A 81 25.52 -21.48 -19.14
N CYS A 82 25.11 -20.37 -19.75
CA CYS A 82 26.05 -19.30 -20.11
C CYS A 82 26.72 -18.67 -18.88
N MET A 83 25.97 -18.52 -17.79
CA MET A 83 26.42 -17.95 -16.52
C MET A 83 25.44 -18.28 -15.39
N THR A 84 25.99 -18.32 -14.18
CA THR A 84 25.30 -18.47 -12.90
C THR A 84 26.05 -17.67 -11.86
N PHE A 85 25.36 -16.82 -11.08
CA PHE A 85 26.01 -16.04 -10.02
C PHE A 85 25.02 -15.65 -8.90
N GLY A 86 25.56 -15.42 -7.70
CA GLY A 86 24.77 -15.01 -6.54
C GLY A 86 24.22 -13.59 -6.67
N GLY A 87 22.98 -13.39 -6.27
CA GLY A 87 22.28 -12.11 -6.37
C GLY A 87 22.75 -10.99 -5.45
N PRO A 88 23.12 -11.23 -4.16
CA PRO A 88 23.32 -10.13 -3.20
C PRO A 88 24.31 -9.04 -3.64
N ARG A 89 25.42 -9.41 -4.28
CA ARG A 89 26.43 -8.43 -4.71
C ARG A 89 25.92 -7.51 -5.81
N VAL A 90 25.22 -8.06 -6.82
CA VAL A 90 24.68 -7.25 -7.92
C VAL A 90 23.48 -6.44 -7.46
N ASP A 91 22.63 -7.02 -6.61
CA ASP A 91 21.44 -6.35 -6.08
C ASP A 91 21.84 -5.13 -5.25
N VAL A 92 22.84 -5.25 -4.36
CA VAL A 92 23.37 -4.12 -3.58
C VAL A 92 23.99 -3.05 -4.47
N ALA A 93 24.75 -3.44 -5.50
CA ALA A 93 25.36 -2.49 -6.42
C ALA A 93 24.31 -1.68 -7.18
N VAL A 94 23.31 -2.36 -7.76
CA VAL A 94 22.22 -1.69 -8.49
C VAL A 94 21.34 -0.87 -7.55
N ALA A 95 21.03 -1.37 -6.35
CA ALA A 95 20.27 -0.61 -5.36
C ALA A 95 20.97 0.70 -4.99
N ARG A 96 22.29 0.69 -4.82
CA ARG A 96 23.07 1.90 -4.53
C ARG A 96 22.96 2.93 -5.65
N GLU A 97 23.12 2.52 -6.91
CA GLU A 97 23.01 3.42 -8.05
C GLU A 97 21.59 3.94 -8.25
N LEU A 98 20.59 3.09 -8.01
CA LEU A 98 19.19 3.49 -8.02
C LEU A 98 18.92 4.56 -6.96
N LEU A 99 19.40 4.35 -5.72
CA LEU A 99 19.27 5.31 -4.63
C LEU A 99 19.93 6.66 -4.97
N ARG A 100 21.15 6.65 -5.52
CA ARG A 100 21.83 7.87 -5.99
C ARG A 100 21.04 8.59 -7.07
N ALA A 101 20.45 7.86 -8.01
CA ALA A 101 19.67 8.45 -9.09
C ALA A 101 18.36 9.08 -8.60
N VAL A 102 17.73 8.51 -7.55
CA VAL A 102 16.46 9.03 -7.00
C VAL A 102 16.66 9.98 -5.82
N GLU A 103 17.87 10.13 -5.28
CA GLU A 103 18.16 10.95 -4.09
C GLU A 103 17.57 12.37 -4.16
N PRO A 104 17.68 13.12 -5.28
CA PRO A 104 17.08 14.46 -5.36
C PRO A 104 15.54 14.44 -5.21
N LEU A 105 14.87 13.45 -5.80
CA LEU A 105 13.42 13.27 -5.73
C LEU A 105 12.98 12.71 -4.38
N ALA A 106 13.82 11.93 -3.72
CA ALA A 106 13.54 11.33 -2.42
C ALA A 106 13.41 12.38 -1.32
N ILE A 107 14.17 13.47 -1.40
CA ILE A 107 14.08 14.59 -0.46
C ILE A 107 12.74 15.32 -0.61
N GLU A 108 12.35 15.67 -1.84
CA GLU A 108 11.06 16.31 -2.12
C GLU A 108 9.89 15.41 -1.70
N ALA A 109 9.96 14.11 -2.03
CA ALA A 109 8.95 13.13 -1.63
C ALA A 109 8.87 12.97 -0.11
N ALA A 110 9.98 13.05 0.62
CA ALA A 110 9.99 13.02 2.09
C ALA A 110 9.29 14.24 2.69
N PHE A 111 9.51 15.43 2.13
CA PHE A 111 8.79 16.64 2.56
C PHE A 111 7.29 16.55 2.28
N GLU A 112 6.90 16.03 1.12
CA GLU A 112 5.49 15.84 0.78
C GLU A 112 4.83 14.81 1.71
N ALA A 113 5.51 13.68 1.98
CA ALA A 113 5.02 12.69 2.92
C ALA A 113 4.84 13.24 4.34
N GLU A 114 5.75 14.11 4.80
CA GLU A 114 5.62 14.80 6.08
C GLU A 114 4.44 15.79 6.08
N ARG A 115 4.21 16.51 4.98
CA ARG A 115 3.04 17.40 4.84
C ARG A 115 1.74 16.61 4.92
N MET A 116 1.60 15.55 4.12
CA MET A 116 0.42 14.66 4.15
C MET A 116 0.20 13.98 5.50
N ARG A 117 1.26 13.77 6.29
CA ARG A 117 1.15 13.24 7.65
C ARG A 117 0.59 14.29 8.60
N ARG A 118 1.07 15.54 8.51
CA ARG A 118 0.58 16.66 9.32
C ARG A 118 -0.88 16.97 9.03
N GLU A 119 -1.25 17.05 7.75
CA GLU A 119 -2.64 17.24 7.33
C GLU A 119 -3.57 16.18 7.95
N ARG A 120 -3.20 14.89 7.85
CA ARG A 120 -3.96 13.82 8.51
C ARG A 120 -4.05 13.95 10.03
N GLN A 121 -3.00 14.43 10.69
CA GLN A 121 -3.03 14.67 12.14
C GLN A 121 -3.95 15.83 12.50
N ASP A 122 -3.95 16.89 11.70
CA ASP A 122 -4.81 18.06 11.92
C ASP A 122 -6.28 17.71 11.63
N ASP A 123 -6.56 16.92 10.58
CA ASP A 123 -7.90 16.38 10.31
C ASP A 123 -8.39 15.52 11.48
N GLN A 124 -7.55 14.64 12.02
CA GLN A 124 -7.89 13.82 13.20
C GLN A 124 -8.18 14.67 14.42
N ARG A 125 -7.38 15.71 14.67
CA ARG A 125 -7.63 16.66 15.76
C ARG A 125 -8.94 17.40 15.57
N GLN A 126 -9.23 17.85 14.36
CA GLN A 126 -10.47 18.55 14.05
C GLN A 126 -11.70 17.64 14.27
N ILE A 127 -11.61 16.37 13.88
CA ILE A 127 -12.68 15.39 14.16
C ILE A 127 -12.89 15.24 15.67
N LEU A 128 -11.82 15.04 16.43
CA LEU A 128 -11.90 14.90 17.90
C LEU A 128 -12.45 16.16 18.57
N ASP A 129 -12.07 17.35 18.09
CA ASP A 129 -12.58 18.62 18.59
C ASP A 129 -14.09 18.77 18.32
N LEU A 130 -14.56 18.36 17.14
CA LEU A 130 -15.98 18.36 16.80
C LEU A 130 -16.77 17.35 17.64
N GLU A 131 -16.24 16.14 17.84
CA GLU A 131 -16.85 15.12 18.72
C GLU A 131 -16.95 15.63 20.16
N LEU A 132 -15.91 16.29 20.68
CA LEU A 132 -15.92 16.89 22.00
C LEU A 132 -16.95 18.02 22.11
N GLN A 133 -17.05 18.88 21.08
CA GLN A 133 -18.07 19.94 21.04
C GLN A 133 -19.49 19.36 21.03
N GLN A 134 -19.71 18.31 20.25
CA GLN A 134 -21.00 17.63 20.19
C GLN A 134 -21.37 17.01 21.54
N ALA A 135 -20.46 16.26 22.16
CA ALA A 135 -20.70 15.65 23.47
C ALA A 135 -21.02 16.71 24.54
N ARG A 136 -20.29 17.83 24.56
CA ARG A 136 -20.56 18.96 25.46
C ARG A 136 -21.92 19.59 25.20
N TYR A 137 -22.30 19.74 23.93
CA TYR A 137 -23.60 20.29 23.57
C TYR A 137 -24.74 19.37 24.02
N GLU A 138 -24.61 18.06 23.79
CA GLU A 138 -25.60 17.05 24.19
C GLU A 138 -25.78 17.00 25.72
N ALA A 139 -24.67 17.01 26.48
CA ALA A 139 -24.71 17.07 27.94
C ALA A 139 -25.43 18.33 28.46
N ASN A 140 -25.05 19.52 27.96
CA ASN A 140 -25.69 20.79 28.34
C ASN A 140 -27.18 20.83 27.97
N LEU A 141 -27.55 20.24 26.82
CA LEU A 141 -28.95 20.18 26.38
C LEU A 141 -29.77 19.23 27.27
N ALA A 142 -29.21 18.08 27.65
CA ALA A 142 -29.86 17.14 28.54
C ALA A 142 -30.09 17.73 29.94
N GLU A 143 -29.08 18.43 30.49
CA GLU A 143 -29.19 19.17 31.76
C GLU A 143 -30.32 20.20 31.70
N ARG A 144 -30.33 21.07 30.68
CA ARG A 144 -31.37 22.10 30.53
C ARG A 144 -32.78 21.52 30.38
N ARG A 145 -32.92 20.38 29.70
CA ARG A 145 -34.21 19.69 29.55
C ARG A 145 -34.69 19.12 30.88
N TYR A 146 -33.80 18.50 31.65
CA TYR A 146 -34.13 18.01 32.99
C TYR A 146 -34.52 19.15 33.93
N ALA A 147 -33.72 20.21 34.01
CA ALA A 147 -33.97 21.36 34.88
C ALA A 147 -35.27 22.12 34.57
N ALA A 148 -35.75 22.07 33.32
CA ALA A 148 -37.01 22.69 32.90
C ALA A 148 -38.25 21.79 33.07
N CYS A 149 -38.08 20.51 33.44
CA CYS A 149 -39.19 19.58 33.60
C CYS A 149 -39.97 19.88 34.88
N ASP A 150 -41.31 19.86 34.79
CA ASP A 150 -42.18 19.91 35.97
C ASP A 150 -41.98 18.62 36.83
N PRO A 151 -41.66 18.74 38.13
CA PRO A 151 -41.47 17.60 39.03
C PRO A 151 -42.68 16.67 39.14
N ASP A 152 -43.89 17.18 38.90
CA ASP A 152 -45.12 16.38 38.98
C ASP A 152 -45.23 15.38 37.81
N ASN A 153 -44.51 15.61 36.71
CA ASN A 153 -44.39 14.69 35.57
C ASN A 153 -43.31 13.61 35.82
N ARG A 154 -43.47 12.84 36.90
CA ARG A 154 -42.46 11.90 37.44
C ARG A 154 -41.85 10.92 36.42
N LEU A 155 -42.63 10.41 35.49
CA LEU A 155 -42.13 9.48 34.45
C LEU A 155 -41.21 10.20 33.45
N ILE A 156 -41.54 11.44 33.08
CA ILE A 156 -40.74 12.26 32.17
C ILE A 156 -39.46 12.72 32.86
N ALA A 157 -39.56 13.14 34.13
CA ALA A 157 -38.41 13.53 34.94
C ALA A 157 -37.39 12.37 35.07
N ALA A 158 -37.85 11.15 35.40
CA ALA A 158 -36.97 9.98 35.52
C ALA A 158 -36.30 9.59 34.18
N GLN A 159 -37.00 9.77 33.05
CA GLN A 159 -36.43 9.48 31.73
C GLN A 159 -35.41 10.55 31.31
N LEU A 160 -35.65 11.83 31.63
CA LEU A 160 -34.71 12.93 31.38
C LEU A 160 -33.47 12.86 32.28
N GLU A 161 -33.64 12.45 33.54
CA GLU A 161 -32.53 12.18 34.47
C GLU A 161 -31.60 11.10 33.91
N LYS A 162 -32.16 9.95 33.52
CA LYS A 162 -31.39 8.88 32.88
C LYS A 162 -30.69 9.33 31.59
N SER A 163 -31.36 10.16 30.79
CA SER A 163 -30.78 10.73 29.56
C SER A 163 -29.62 11.67 29.87
N TRP A 164 -29.68 12.44 30.96
CA TRP A 164 -28.63 13.35 31.40
C TRP A 164 -27.43 12.57 31.97
N GLU A 165 -27.68 11.58 32.83
CA GLU A 165 -26.65 10.68 33.37
C GLU A 165 -25.87 9.95 32.26
N THR A 166 -26.52 9.59 31.16
CA THR A 166 -25.87 8.88 30.03
C THR A 166 -24.95 9.80 29.21
N THR A 167 -25.13 11.13 29.31
CA THR A 167 -24.33 12.13 28.58
C THR A 167 -23.16 12.71 29.40
N LEU A 168 -23.03 12.32 30.68
CA LEU A 168 -21.94 12.68 31.60
C LEU A 168 -20.75 11.73 31.47
#